data_AF-A0A258BHB3-F1
#
_entry.id   AF-A0A258BHB3-F1
#
_cell.length_a   1.000
_cell.length_b   1.000
_cell.length_c   1.000
_cell.angle_alpha   90.00
_cell.angle_beta   90.00
_cell.angle_gamma   90.00
#
_symmetry.space_group_name_H-M   'P 1'
#
loop_
_entity.id
_entity.type
_entity.pdbx_description
1 polymer ?
#
loop_
_entity_poly.entity_id
_entity_poly.type
_entity_poly.pdbx_seq_one_letter_code
_entity_poly.pdbx_strand_id
1 'polypeptide(L)'
;MNYATLAAGLLAATSLTACANLNPPPVEPETVVEVVAAPEPAPLEVTVHSGDFAEIQQFTTPGGASVWLVSEPSIPILSLQMAWKGGEAADPDGLEGLGDAVGYNMNEGAGDLDSLAFQTRMEELNMSFGCEVSGDWTSCSASMLTDNDEDAMSLIATAFADPRFDEGPFERFRREQQVGLKTRETSPGFLAWRAQSQALYPDHPYARMKT
;
A
#
# COMPACT_ATOMS: atom_id res chain seq x y z
N MET A 1 47.00 63.60 34.21
CA MET A 1 46.04 64.35 35.05
C MET A 1 44.67 64.13 34.43
N ASN A 2 43.72 63.38 34.99
CA ASN A 2 43.41 63.08 36.39
C ASN A 2 43.02 61.60 36.58
N TYR A 3 43.38 61.08 37.75
CA TYR A 3 42.98 59.81 38.33
C TYR A 3 41.88 60.05 39.37
N ALA A 4 40.83 59.22 39.39
CA ALA A 4 40.12 58.85 40.62
C ALA A 4 39.22 57.61 40.37
N THR A 5 39.69 56.37 40.59
CA THR A 5 39.57 55.52 41.80
C THR A 5 38.24 54.75 41.99
N LEU A 6 38.34 53.42 41.84
CA LEU A 6 37.76 52.29 42.63
C LEU A 6 36.23 52.13 42.83
N ALA A 7 35.71 50.99 42.36
CA ALA A 7 35.25 49.91 43.26
C ALA A 7 35.12 48.57 42.50
N ALA A 8 35.64 47.52 43.12
CA ALA A 8 35.70 46.14 42.63
C ALA A 8 34.37 45.40 42.80
N GLY A 9 34.10 44.48 41.87
CA GLY A 9 33.02 43.49 41.97
C GLY A 9 33.33 42.28 41.08
N LEU A 10 33.77 41.21 41.73
CA LEU A 10 34.18 39.92 41.19
C LEU A 10 32.96 39.03 40.85
N LEU A 11 33.20 37.95 40.08
CA LEU A 11 32.35 36.78 39.77
C LEU A 11 31.54 36.90 38.46
N ALA A 12 31.46 35.91 37.58
CA ALA A 12 32.11 34.61 37.46
C ALA A 12 31.97 34.15 35.99
N ALA A 13 32.98 33.45 35.48
CA ALA A 13 32.91 32.74 34.21
C ALA A 13 32.12 31.43 34.39
N THR A 14 31.15 31.16 33.52
CA THR A 14 30.67 29.80 33.26
C THR A 14 30.19 29.70 31.81
N SER A 15 31.02 29.03 31.00
CA SER A 15 30.60 28.29 29.81
C SER A 15 29.53 27.27 30.16
N LEU A 16 28.46 27.17 29.37
CA LEU A 16 27.67 25.94 29.34
C LEU A 16 27.32 25.57 27.89
N THR A 17 28.05 24.57 27.44
CA THR A 17 27.80 23.69 26.31
C THR A 17 26.34 23.19 26.35
N ALA A 18 25.52 23.61 25.38
CA ALA A 18 24.23 22.99 25.12
C ALA A 18 24.40 21.96 23.98
N CYS A 19 25.09 20.85 24.27
CA CYS A 19 24.83 19.61 23.54
C CYS A 19 23.53 19.06 24.12
N ALA A 20 22.40 19.43 23.52
CA ALA A 20 21.12 18.83 23.84
C ALA A 20 21.21 17.34 23.50
N ASN A 21 21.26 16.55 24.56
CA ASN A 21 21.09 15.11 24.56
C ASN A 21 19.67 14.81 24.03
N LEU A 22 19.55 14.52 22.72
CA LEU A 22 18.32 13.99 22.13
C LEU A 22 18.21 12.52 22.53
N ASN A 23 17.88 12.28 23.80
CA ASN A 23 17.42 10.97 24.21
C ASN A 23 15.98 10.84 23.71
N PRO A 24 15.67 9.94 22.75
CA PRO A 24 14.28 9.72 22.35
C PRO A 24 13.49 9.26 23.58
N PRO A 25 12.20 9.66 23.69
CA PRO A 25 11.35 9.19 24.77
C PRO A 25 11.32 7.65 24.76
N PRO A 26 11.25 7.00 25.93
CA PRO A 26 11.18 5.54 25.99
C PRO A 26 9.98 5.07 25.17
N VAL A 27 10.25 4.20 24.19
CA VAL A 27 9.23 3.52 23.39
C VAL A 27 8.39 2.71 24.38
N GLU A 28 7.14 3.15 24.59
CA GLU A 28 6.15 2.32 25.28
C GLU A 28 6.07 0.99 24.54
N PRO A 29 6.07 -0.16 25.25
CA PRO A 29 6.18 -1.46 24.59
C PRO A 29 5.09 -1.57 23.53
N GLU A 30 5.52 -1.79 22.28
CA GLU A 30 4.65 -2.11 21.16
C GLU A 30 3.65 -3.16 21.64
N THR A 31 2.38 -2.82 21.64
CA THR A 31 1.32 -3.80 21.82
C THR A 31 1.45 -4.78 20.67
N VAL A 32 2.11 -5.90 20.96
CA VAL A 32 2.04 -7.11 20.15
C VAL A 32 0.56 -7.36 19.95
N VAL A 33 0.06 -7.15 18.73
CA VAL A 33 -1.26 -7.64 18.34
C VAL A 33 -1.09 -9.15 18.40
N GLU A 34 -1.54 -9.73 19.51
CA GLU A 34 -1.68 -11.17 19.64
C GLU A 34 -2.48 -11.61 18.43
N VAL A 35 -1.85 -12.38 17.53
CA VAL A 35 -2.56 -13.11 16.49
C VAL A 35 -3.41 -14.11 17.23
N VAL A 36 -4.62 -13.65 17.61
CA VAL A 36 -5.64 -14.47 18.24
C VAL A 36 -5.82 -15.65 17.29
N ALA A 37 -5.46 -16.84 17.76
CA ALA A 37 -5.70 -18.07 17.06
C ALA A 37 -7.15 -18.03 16.55
N ALA A 38 -7.30 -18.05 15.23
CA ALA A 38 -8.61 -17.92 14.60
C ALA A 38 -9.54 -18.96 15.27
N PRO A 39 -10.66 -18.55 15.88
CA PRO A 39 -11.63 -19.50 16.39
C PRO A 39 -12.00 -20.44 15.24
N GLU A 40 -12.12 -21.74 15.50
CA GLU A 40 -12.64 -22.70 14.52
C GLU A 40 -13.84 -22.06 13.81
N PRO A 41 -13.77 -21.87 12.46
CA PRO A 41 -14.71 -21.00 11.80
C PRO A 41 -16.11 -21.56 12.01
N ALA A 42 -16.98 -20.75 12.59
CA ALA A 42 -18.41 -21.03 12.57
C ALA A 42 -18.82 -21.35 11.13
N PRO A 43 -19.76 -22.28 10.89
CA PRO A 43 -20.20 -22.62 9.55
C PRO A 43 -20.53 -21.35 8.77
N LEU A 44 -19.89 -21.16 7.61
CA LEU A 44 -20.16 -20.02 6.75
C LEU A 44 -21.61 -20.09 6.28
N GLU A 45 -22.40 -19.06 6.57
CA GLU A 45 -23.74 -18.93 6.02
C GLU A 45 -23.64 -18.54 4.54
N VAL A 46 -23.94 -19.49 3.66
CA VAL A 46 -23.89 -19.29 2.20
C VAL A 46 -25.30 -19.01 1.68
N THR A 47 -25.46 -17.85 1.05
CA THR A 47 -26.65 -17.49 0.28
C THR A 47 -26.42 -17.81 -1.18
N VAL A 48 -27.36 -18.52 -1.82
CA VAL A 48 -27.28 -18.88 -3.24
C VAL A 48 -28.24 -18.00 -4.05
N HIS A 49 -27.70 -17.31 -5.05
CA HIS A 49 -28.45 -16.50 -6.01
C HIS A 49 -28.45 -17.21 -7.36
N SER A 50 -29.62 -17.67 -7.82
CA SER A 50 -29.75 -18.31 -9.13
C SER A 50 -30.13 -17.28 -10.20
N GLY A 51 -29.34 -17.18 -11.27
CA GLY A 51 -29.65 -16.39 -12.46
C GLY A 51 -29.71 -17.25 -13.73
N ASP A 52 -30.11 -16.65 -14.85
CA ASP A 52 -30.24 -17.36 -16.14
C ASP A 52 -28.90 -17.88 -16.69
N PHE A 53 -27.79 -17.28 -16.28
CA PHE A 53 -26.44 -17.58 -16.81
C PHE A 53 -25.51 -18.26 -15.81
N ALA A 54 -25.71 -18.02 -14.51
CA ALA A 54 -24.83 -18.54 -13.47
C ALA A 54 -25.56 -18.62 -12.13
N GLU A 55 -25.10 -19.55 -11.30
CA GLU A 55 -25.40 -19.59 -9.88
C GLU A 55 -24.26 -18.89 -9.12
N ILE A 56 -24.61 -17.95 -8.24
CA ILE A 56 -23.65 -17.21 -7.43
C ILE A 56 -23.83 -17.60 -5.97
N GLN A 57 -22.78 -18.13 -5.35
CA GLN A 57 -22.72 -18.36 -3.92
C GLN A 57 -22.11 -17.13 -3.24
N GLN A 58 -22.83 -16.53 -2.30
CA GLN A 58 -22.38 -15.37 -1.54
C GLN A 58 -22.26 -15.71 -0.06
N PHE A 59 -21.13 -15.34 0.55
CA PHE A 59 -20.93 -15.45 1.99
C PHE A 59 -20.03 -14.33 2.50
N THR A 60 -19.97 -14.15 3.82
CA THR A 60 -19.05 -13.23 4.47
C THR A 60 -18.03 -14.03 5.28
N THR A 61 -16.75 -13.75 5.11
CA THR A 61 -15.69 -14.39 5.89
C THR A 61 -15.75 -13.96 7.36
N PRO A 62 -15.16 -14.71 8.30
CA PRO A 62 -15.06 -14.26 9.70
C PRO A 62 -14.33 -12.92 9.85
N GLY A 63 -13.43 -12.58 8.91
CA GLY A 63 -12.74 -11.28 8.83
C GLY A 63 -13.56 -10.16 8.19
N GLY A 64 -14.83 -10.40 7.82
CA GLY A 64 -15.75 -9.39 7.28
C GLY A 64 -15.68 -9.16 5.77
N ALA A 65 -14.92 -9.96 5.02
CA ALA A 65 -14.87 -9.83 3.56
C ALA A 65 -16.10 -10.48 2.92
N SER A 66 -16.80 -9.75 2.04
CA SER A 66 -17.88 -10.32 1.22
C SER A 66 -17.27 -11.07 0.04
N VAL A 67 -17.62 -12.35 -0.09
CA VAL A 67 -17.14 -13.24 -1.16
C VAL A 67 -18.31 -13.62 -2.05
N TRP A 68 -18.05 -13.62 -3.36
CA TRP A 68 -18.99 -13.99 -4.41
C TRP A 68 -18.30 -15.04 -5.28
N LEU A 69 -18.78 -16.28 -5.21
CA LEU A 69 -18.22 -17.43 -5.90
C LEU A 69 -19.15 -17.87 -7.02
N VAL A 70 -18.59 -18.01 -8.22
CA VAL A 70 -19.22 -18.66 -9.36
C VAL A 70 -18.36 -19.85 -9.74
N SER A 71 -18.96 -21.04 -9.80
CA SER A 71 -18.23 -22.28 -10.10
C SER A 71 -18.63 -22.82 -11.47
N GLU A 72 -17.64 -22.96 -12.35
CA GLU A 72 -17.75 -23.53 -13.69
C GLU A 72 -16.77 -24.72 -13.78
N PRO A 73 -17.22 -25.97 -13.52
CA PRO A 73 -16.31 -27.13 -13.36
C PRO A 73 -15.65 -27.57 -14.68
N SER A 74 -16.01 -26.98 -15.82
CA SER A 74 -15.46 -27.30 -17.13
C SER A 74 -14.10 -26.65 -17.41
N ILE A 75 -13.69 -25.65 -16.60
CA ILE A 75 -12.48 -24.86 -16.79
C ILE A 75 -11.57 -25.04 -15.56
N PRO A 76 -10.36 -25.62 -15.70
CA PRO A 76 -9.44 -25.84 -14.58
C PRO A 76 -8.65 -24.56 -14.24
N ILE A 77 -9.34 -23.43 -14.12
CA ILE A 77 -8.76 -22.12 -13.80
C ILE A 77 -9.55 -21.51 -12.66
N LEU A 78 -8.84 -21.04 -11.64
CA LEU A 78 -9.39 -20.19 -10.60
C LEU A 78 -9.02 -18.74 -10.91
N SER A 79 -10.03 -17.88 -11.04
CA SER A 79 -9.86 -16.43 -11.17
C SER A 79 -10.31 -15.75 -9.87
N LEU A 80 -9.44 -14.95 -9.30
CA LEU A 80 -9.70 -14.20 -8.07
C LEU A 80 -9.65 -12.70 -8.36
N GLN A 81 -10.68 -11.99 -7.93
CA GLN A 81 -10.76 -10.53 -8.00
C GLN A 81 -11.05 -10.00 -6.60
N MET A 82 -10.23 -9.06 -6.14
CA MET A 82 -10.33 -8.45 -4.84
C MET A 82 -10.34 -6.93 -5.01
N ALA A 83 -11.21 -6.24 -4.28
CA ALA A 83 -11.22 -4.79 -4.25
C ALA A 83 -11.72 -4.27 -2.91
N TRP A 84 -11.19 -3.13 -2.50
CA TRP A 84 -11.63 -2.43 -1.29
C TRP A 84 -11.52 -0.92 -1.48
N LYS A 85 -12.26 -0.18 -0.66
CA LYS A 85 -12.21 1.28 -0.65
C LYS A 85 -10.86 1.74 -0.09
N GLY A 86 -10.27 2.73 -0.74
CA GLY A 86 -8.93 3.21 -0.43
C GLY A 86 -8.12 3.23 -1.71
N GLY A 87 -8.22 4.34 -2.44
CA GLY A 87 -7.42 4.63 -3.63
C GLY A 87 -6.56 5.86 -3.39
N GLU A 88 -5.90 6.36 -4.43
CA GLU A 88 -4.96 7.48 -4.31
C GLU A 88 -5.65 8.79 -3.84
N ALA A 89 -6.99 8.91 -3.96
CA ALA A 89 -7.71 10.07 -3.40
C ALA A 89 -7.69 10.09 -1.86
N ALA A 90 -7.33 8.98 -1.23
CA ALA A 90 -7.10 8.87 0.20
C ALA A 90 -5.64 9.18 0.60
N ASP A 91 -4.75 9.47 -0.37
CA ASP A 91 -3.37 9.84 -0.07
C ASP A 91 -3.33 11.08 0.84
N PRO A 92 -2.52 11.07 1.91
CA PRO A 92 -2.34 12.24 2.75
C PRO A 92 -1.78 13.43 1.96
N ASP A 93 -2.11 14.64 2.41
CA ASP A 93 -1.58 15.87 1.81
C ASP A 93 -0.05 15.87 1.86
N GLY A 94 0.60 16.12 0.71
CA GLY A 94 2.06 16.10 0.58
C GLY A 94 2.68 14.71 0.41
N LEU A 95 1.87 13.65 0.36
CA LEU A 95 2.26 12.28 0.03
C LEU A 95 1.48 11.76 -1.18
N GLU A 96 1.22 12.62 -2.17
CA GLU A 96 0.55 12.23 -3.40
C GLU A 96 1.33 11.14 -4.14
N GLY A 97 0.65 10.05 -4.47
CA GLY A 97 1.26 8.85 -5.07
C GLY A 97 1.73 7.81 -4.06
N LEU A 98 1.39 7.97 -2.78
CA LEU A 98 1.65 6.95 -1.76
C LEU A 98 0.90 5.66 -2.09
N GLY A 99 -0.38 5.74 -2.45
CA GLY A 99 -1.16 4.58 -2.88
C GLY A 99 -0.48 3.83 -4.02
N ASP A 100 -0.08 4.53 -5.08
CA ASP A 100 0.64 3.95 -6.22
C ASP A 100 1.94 3.29 -5.81
N ALA A 101 2.72 3.94 -4.94
CA ALA A 101 3.97 3.38 -4.43
C ALA A 101 3.72 2.07 -3.67
N VAL A 102 2.70 2.04 -2.82
CA VAL A 102 2.30 0.84 -2.08
C VAL A 102 1.87 -0.26 -3.05
N GLY A 103 0.94 0.04 -3.96
CA GLY A 103 0.46 -0.93 -4.95
C GLY A 103 1.56 -1.49 -5.82
N TYR A 104 2.46 -0.63 -6.32
CA TYR A 104 3.63 -1.06 -7.09
C TYR A 104 4.50 -2.03 -6.29
N ASN A 105 4.84 -1.70 -5.05
CA ASN A 105 5.75 -2.52 -4.25
C ASN A 105 5.10 -3.80 -3.71
N MET A 106 3.78 -3.87 -3.57
CA MET A 106 3.08 -5.12 -3.29
C MET A 106 3.27 -6.18 -4.40
N ASN A 107 3.64 -5.75 -5.61
CA ASN A 107 3.93 -6.64 -6.74
C ASN A 107 5.42 -7.05 -6.80
N GLU A 108 6.25 -6.56 -5.88
CA GLU A 108 7.72 -6.58 -5.96
C GLU A 108 8.37 -7.53 -4.94
N GLY A 109 7.59 -8.41 -4.33
CA GLY A 109 8.10 -9.45 -3.46
C GLY A 109 7.33 -9.59 -2.16
N ALA A 110 7.45 -10.77 -1.55
CA ALA A 110 6.73 -11.13 -0.35
C ALA A 110 7.53 -12.13 0.49
N GLY A 111 7.53 -11.95 1.81
CA GLY A 111 8.31 -12.76 2.74
C GLY A 111 9.79 -12.80 2.36
N ASP A 112 10.33 -14.01 2.23
CA ASP A 112 11.73 -14.24 1.84
C ASP A 112 11.98 -14.13 0.32
N LEU A 113 10.94 -13.87 -0.49
CA LEU A 113 11.04 -13.82 -1.95
C LEU A 113 11.21 -12.37 -2.43
N ASP A 114 12.42 -12.02 -2.87
CA ASP A 114 12.67 -10.75 -3.57
C ASP A 114 11.88 -10.66 -4.90
N SER A 115 11.92 -9.50 -5.57
CA SER A 115 11.19 -9.29 -6.82
C SER A 115 11.36 -10.41 -7.83
N LEU A 116 12.59 -10.88 -8.07
CA LEU A 116 12.84 -11.89 -9.09
C LEU A 116 12.31 -13.24 -8.63
N ALA A 117 12.61 -13.64 -7.39
CA ALA A 117 12.16 -14.89 -6.82
C ALA A 117 10.62 -14.98 -6.74
N PHE A 118 9.95 -13.87 -6.41
CA PHE A 118 8.50 -13.78 -6.35
C PHE A 118 7.87 -13.97 -7.73
N GLN A 119 8.40 -13.30 -8.76
CA GLN A 119 7.94 -13.45 -10.14
C GLN A 119 8.22 -14.87 -10.68
N THR A 120 9.41 -15.41 -10.41
CA THR A 120 9.75 -16.80 -10.76
C THR A 120 8.82 -17.80 -10.07
N ARG A 121 8.48 -17.60 -8.79
CA ARG A 121 7.55 -18.47 -8.07
C ARG A 121 6.14 -18.43 -8.69
N MET A 122 5.67 -17.26 -9.13
CA MET A 122 4.40 -17.16 -9.85
C MET A 122 4.44 -17.92 -11.19
N GLU A 123 5.54 -17.82 -11.94
CA GLU A 123 5.74 -18.57 -13.19
C GLU A 123 5.74 -20.09 -12.95
N GLU A 124 6.46 -20.57 -11.93
CA GLU A 124 6.52 -21.99 -11.54
C GLU A 124 5.13 -22.55 -11.20
N LEU A 125 4.29 -21.73 -10.58
CA LEU A 125 2.90 -22.06 -10.23
C LEU A 125 1.92 -21.90 -11.40
N ASN A 126 2.38 -21.45 -12.57
CA ASN A 126 1.52 -21.07 -13.69
C ASN A 126 0.38 -20.12 -13.26
N MET A 127 0.73 -19.12 -12.44
CA MET A 127 -0.20 -18.13 -11.94
C MET A 127 0.20 -16.72 -12.36
N SER A 128 -0.77 -15.81 -12.29
CA SER A 128 -0.53 -14.37 -12.25
C SER A 128 -1.15 -13.79 -10.99
N PHE A 129 -0.52 -12.76 -10.43
CA PHE A 129 -1.05 -11.94 -9.38
C PHE A 129 -0.55 -10.50 -9.55
N GLY A 130 -1.39 -9.53 -9.23
CA GLY A 130 -1.01 -8.13 -9.22
C GLY A 130 -2.04 -7.25 -8.56
N CYS A 131 -1.57 -6.17 -7.94
CA CYS A 131 -2.34 -5.13 -7.30
C CYS A 131 -2.17 -3.80 -8.02
N GLU A 132 -3.26 -3.05 -8.10
CA GLU A 132 -3.35 -1.74 -8.73
C GLU A 132 -4.16 -0.82 -7.83
N VAL A 133 -3.74 0.45 -7.76
CA VAL A 133 -4.44 1.49 -7.01
C VAL A 133 -5.09 2.43 -8.02
N SER A 134 -6.38 2.68 -7.84
CA SER A 134 -7.15 3.62 -8.65
C SER A 134 -7.46 4.88 -7.84
N GLY A 135 -8.25 5.79 -8.41
CA GLY A 135 -8.65 7.01 -7.70
C GLY A 135 -9.36 6.74 -6.38
N ASP A 136 -10.25 5.74 -6.33
CA ASP A 136 -11.18 5.54 -5.21
C ASP A 136 -11.08 4.18 -4.51
N TRP A 137 -10.53 3.18 -5.20
CA TRP A 137 -10.37 1.83 -4.70
C TRP A 137 -8.98 1.27 -5.02
N THR A 138 -8.56 0.29 -4.24
CA THR A 138 -7.45 -0.59 -4.60
C THR A 138 -8.04 -1.93 -5.02
N SER A 139 -7.43 -2.56 -6.02
CA SER A 139 -7.82 -3.89 -6.47
C SER A 139 -6.60 -4.77 -6.66
N CYS A 140 -6.77 -6.05 -6.39
CA CYS A 140 -5.80 -7.07 -6.76
C CYS A 140 -6.50 -8.17 -7.53
N SER A 141 -5.82 -8.72 -8.53
CA SER A 141 -6.33 -9.79 -9.36
C SER A 141 -5.35 -10.96 -9.36
N ALA A 142 -5.86 -12.18 -9.47
CA ALA A 142 -5.06 -13.36 -9.67
C ALA A 142 -5.75 -14.35 -10.60
N SER A 143 -4.95 -15.16 -11.29
CA SER A 143 -5.42 -16.30 -12.07
C SER A 143 -4.42 -17.45 -11.89
N MET A 144 -4.92 -18.66 -11.72
CA MET A 144 -4.09 -19.85 -11.48
C MET A 144 -4.81 -21.11 -11.97
N LEU A 145 -4.04 -22.18 -12.18
CA LEU A 145 -4.61 -23.51 -12.42
C LEU A 145 -5.17 -24.07 -11.11
N THR A 146 -6.30 -24.77 -11.18
CA THR A 146 -6.91 -25.42 -10.00
C THR A 146 -5.99 -26.42 -9.32
N ASP A 147 -5.06 -27.03 -10.07
CA ASP A 147 -4.10 -28.00 -9.52
C ASP A 147 -3.03 -27.34 -8.61
N ASN A 148 -2.89 -26.01 -8.68
CA ASN A 148 -1.89 -25.23 -7.96
C ASN A 148 -2.53 -24.19 -7.01
N ASP A 149 -3.85 -24.26 -6.79
CA ASP A 149 -4.60 -23.22 -6.09
C ASP A 149 -4.17 -23.05 -4.63
N GLU A 150 -3.89 -24.13 -3.91
CA GLU A 150 -3.41 -24.07 -2.52
C GLU A 150 -2.10 -23.28 -2.40
N ASP A 151 -1.10 -23.62 -3.22
CA ASP A 151 0.20 -22.95 -3.24
C ASP A 151 0.10 -21.50 -3.72
N ALA A 152 -0.72 -21.25 -4.74
CA ALA A 152 -0.94 -19.91 -5.29
C ALA A 152 -1.66 -19.00 -4.29
N MET A 153 -2.70 -19.50 -3.62
CA MET A 153 -3.40 -18.76 -2.56
C MET A 153 -2.50 -18.51 -1.34
N SER A 154 -1.59 -19.44 -1.03
CA SER A 154 -0.56 -19.24 0.00
C SER A 154 0.42 -18.11 -0.36
N LEU A 155 0.85 -18.05 -1.62
CA LEU A 155 1.70 -16.96 -2.12
C LEU A 155 0.98 -15.60 -2.06
N ILE A 156 -0.30 -15.55 -2.47
CA ILE A 156 -1.14 -14.35 -2.39
C ILE A 156 -1.29 -13.92 -0.93
N ALA A 157 -1.59 -14.85 -0.02
CA ALA A 157 -1.70 -14.54 1.41
C ALA A 157 -0.39 -13.96 1.96
N THR A 158 0.76 -14.51 1.54
CA THR A 158 2.08 -13.97 1.92
C THR A 158 2.29 -12.56 1.37
N ALA A 159 1.88 -12.28 0.13
CA ALA A 159 1.97 -10.94 -0.47
C ALA A 159 1.15 -9.88 0.27
N PHE A 160 0.02 -10.25 0.88
CA PHE A 160 -0.75 -9.35 1.73
C PHE A 160 -0.21 -9.24 3.15
N ALA A 161 0.31 -10.33 3.72
CA ALA A 161 0.75 -10.37 5.11
C ALA A 161 2.15 -9.79 5.32
N ASP A 162 3.05 -10.01 4.36
CA ASP A 162 4.47 -9.66 4.47
C ASP A 162 5.05 -9.16 3.12
N PRO A 163 4.52 -8.06 2.54
CA PRO A 163 5.12 -7.42 1.38
C PRO A 163 6.51 -6.83 1.73
N ARG A 164 7.49 -7.02 0.86
CA ARG A 164 8.90 -6.71 1.18
C ARG A 164 9.24 -5.22 1.21
N PHE A 165 8.63 -4.41 0.35
CA PHE A 165 8.94 -2.99 0.18
C PHE A 165 10.46 -2.70 0.04
N ASP A 166 11.17 -3.53 -0.71
CA ASP A 166 12.61 -3.38 -0.91
C ASP A 166 12.97 -2.03 -1.56
N GLU A 167 14.11 -1.45 -1.17
CA GLU A 167 14.56 -0.13 -1.68
C GLU A 167 14.78 -0.13 -3.20
N GLY A 168 15.28 -1.23 -3.76
CA GLY A 168 15.57 -1.34 -5.20
C GLY A 168 14.33 -1.13 -6.09
N PRO A 169 13.25 -1.92 -5.92
CA PRO A 169 11.98 -1.70 -6.59
C PRO A 169 11.37 -0.32 -6.36
N PHE A 170 11.44 0.21 -5.12
CA PHE A 170 10.93 1.54 -4.83
C PHE A 170 11.67 2.65 -5.61
N GLU A 171 13.01 2.58 -5.69
CA GLU A 171 13.78 3.54 -6.48
C GLU A 171 13.51 3.42 -7.99
N ARG A 172 13.21 2.21 -8.47
CA ARG A 172 12.75 2.00 -9.84
C ARG A 172 11.39 2.67 -10.07
N PHE A 173 10.42 2.44 -9.19
CA PHE A 173 9.11 3.12 -9.22
C PHE A 173 9.28 4.64 -9.29
N ARG A 174 10.08 5.23 -8.40
CA ARG A 174 10.31 6.69 -8.40
C ARG A 174 10.84 7.20 -9.72
N ARG A 175 11.78 6.48 -10.34
CA ARG A 175 12.33 6.85 -11.65
C ARG A 175 11.28 6.75 -12.76
N GLU A 176 10.46 5.70 -12.74
CA GLU A 176 9.36 5.50 -13.69
C GLU A 176 8.33 6.62 -13.58
N GLN A 177 7.92 6.98 -12.35
CA GLN A 177 7.00 8.11 -12.12
C GLN A 177 7.59 9.44 -12.58
N GLN A 178 8.87 9.73 -12.32
CA GLN A 178 9.50 10.95 -12.82
C GLN A 178 9.46 11.06 -14.35
N VAL A 179 9.63 9.94 -15.06
CA VAL A 179 9.53 9.89 -16.52
C VAL A 179 8.07 10.05 -16.96
N GLY A 180 7.13 9.41 -16.26
CA GLY A 180 5.69 9.53 -16.49
C GLY A 180 5.21 10.98 -16.37
N LEU A 181 5.58 11.67 -15.29
CA LEU A 181 5.25 13.07 -15.05
C LEU A 181 5.76 13.98 -16.17
N LYS A 182 7.04 13.86 -16.56
CA LYS A 182 7.62 14.61 -17.68
C LYS A 182 6.87 14.37 -18.99
N THR A 183 6.45 13.12 -19.22
CA THR A 183 5.70 12.75 -20.42
C THR A 183 4.31 13.40 -20.39
N ARG A 184 3.59 13.32 -19.27
CA ARG A 184 2.27 13.93 -19.10
C ARG A 184 2.29 15.46 -19.26
N GLU A 185 3.36 16.13 -18.84
CA GLU A 185 3.53 17.57 -19.04
C GLU A 185 3.62 17.99 -20.51
N THR A 186 3.92 17.07 -21.42
CA THR A 186 3.90 17.33 -22.87
C THR A 186 2.55 17.05 -23.52
N SER A 187 1.59 16.48 -22.79
CA SER A 187 0.27 16.11 -23.29
C SER A 187 -0.76 17.24 -23.11
N PRO A 188 -1.31 17.81 -24.19
CA PRO A 188 -2.33 18.87 -24.08
C PRO A 188 -3.59 18.39 -23.35
N GLY A 189 -3.98 17.12 -23.52
CA GLY A 189 -5.14 16.54 -22.85
C GLY A 189 -4.95 16.47 -21.34
N PHE A 190 -3.76 16.08 -20.88
CA PHE A 190 -3.43 16.07 -19.47
C PHE A 190 -3.40 17.48 -18.87
N LEU A 191 -2.80 18.44 -19.56
CA LEU A 191 -2.76 19.83 -19.11
C LEU A 191 -4.16 20.46 -19.01
N ALA A 192 -5.04 20.15 -19.98
CA ALA A 192 -6.44 20.58 -19.95
C ALA A 192 -7.20 19.96 -18.78
N TRP A 193 -7.07 18.64 -18.56
CA TRP A 193 -7.65 17.95 -17.41
C TRP A 193 -7.16 18.56 -16.10
N ARG A 194 -5.85 18.79 -15.93
CA ARG A 194 -5.28 19.37 -14.71
C ARG A 194 -5.85 20.77 -14.42
N ALA A 195 -5.91 21.63 -15.44
CA ALA A 195 -6.46 22.98 -15.29
C ALA A 195 -7.97 22.94 -14.96
N GLN A 196 -8.72 22.05 -15.60
CA GLN A 196 -10.14 21.86 -15.34
C GLN A 196 -10.39 21.35 -13.92
N SER A 197 -9.67 20.32 -13.48
CA SER A 197 -9.81 19.74 -12.15
C SER A 197 -9.50 20.77 -11.06
N GLN A 198 -8.43 21.58 -11.23
CA GLN A 198 -8.11 22.66 -10.30
C GLN A 198 -9.19 23.76 -10.27
N ALA A 199 -9.81 24.07 -11.40
CA ALA A 199 -10.87 25.07 -11.47
C ALA A 199 -12.19 24.59 -10.85
N LEU A 200 -12.50 23.29 -10.97
CA LEU A 200 -13.73 22.70 -10.46
C LEU A 200 -13.63 22.33 -8.97
N TYR A 201 -12.48 21.84 -8.51
CA TYR A 201 -12.33 21.26 -7.17
C TYR A 201 -11.00 21.67 -6.49
N PRO A 202 -10.70 22.96 -6.29
CA PRO A 202 -9.35 23.45 -5.97
C PRO A 202 -8.69 22.83 -4.72
N ASP A 203 -9.48 22.47 -3.71
CA ASP A 203 -9.02 21.88 -2.45
C ASP A 203 -9.48 20.42 -2.27
N HIS A 204 -9.91 19.76 -3.35
CA HIS A 204 -10.39 18.38 -3.31
C HIS A 204 -9.30 17.39 -3.74
N PRO A 205 -9.21 16.18 -3.15
CA PRO A 205 -8.25 15.15 -3.56
C PRO A 205 -8.25 14.81 -5.06
N TYR A 206 -9.37 15.00 -5.75
CA TYR A 206 -9.48 14.77 -7.20
C TYR A 206 -8.84 15.83 -8.08
N ALA A 207 -8.53 17.02 -7.54
CA ALA A 207 -7.78 18.02 -8.27
C ALA A 207 -6.27 17.80 -8.17
N ARG A 208 -5.82 16.93 -7.27
CA ARG A 208 -4.39 16.65 -7.09
C ARG A 208 -3.85 15.93 -8.32
N MET A 209 -2.69 16.39 -8.77
CA MET A 209 -1.88 15.65 -9.74
C MET A 209 -1.21 14.51 -9.00
N LYS A 210 -1.62 13.30 -9.32
CA LYS A 210 -1.07 12.07 -8.75
C LYS A 210 0.05 11.55 -9.65
N THR A 211 0.95 10.78 -9.06
CA THR A 211 2.18 10.19 -9.62
C THR A 211 2.10 9.83 -11.09
#